data_AF-A0A8J2X160-F1
#
_entry.id   AF-A0A8J2X160-F1
#
_cell.length_a   1.000
_cell.length_b   1.000
_cell.length_c   1.000
_cell.angle_alpha   90.00
_cell.angle_beta   90.00
_cell.angle_gamma   90.00
#
_symmetry.space_group_name_H-M   'P 1'
#
loop_
_entity.id
_entity.type
_entity.pdbx_description
1 polymer ?
#
loop_
_entity_poly.entity_id
_entity_poly.type
_entity_poly.pdbx_seq_one_letter_code
_entity_poly.pdbx_strand_id
1 'polypeptide(L)'
;MVTTRRTVHATPPSPEAAFTTPPKAPKRTPDSFDSQEHRNAFAYVMVVKNATSHDTYRAFLEALHTYQKNGREDLAGLVRRVADLFRDHADLLRDFEHFLPFDEEDRDGAAKEALRGAVAAAEESAVGRSGKKKRRRR
;
A
#
# COMPACT_ATOMS: atom_id res chain seq x y z
N MET A 1 -21.99 -40.68 60.71
CA MET A 1 -23.15 -40.59 59.79
C MET A 1 -24.11 -39.54 60.33
N VAL A 2 -24.23 -38.38 59.68
CA VAL A 2 -25.45 -37.55 59.55
C VAL A 2 -25.19 -36.39 58.57
N THR A 3 -26.17 -36.16 57.71
CA THR A 3 -26.13 -35.45 56.43
C THR A 3 -26.17 -33.93 56.56
N THR A 4 -25.28 -33.21 55.87
CA THR A 4 -25.37 -31.74 55.74
C THR A 4 -26.00 -31.37 54.40
N ARG A 5 -27.18 -30.75 54.44
CA ARG A 5 -27.85 -30.10 53.31
C ARG A 5 -28.06 -28.63 53.70
N ARG A 6 -27.37 -27.71 53.02
CA ARG A 6 -27.34 -26.28 53.32
C ARG A 6 -28.40 -25.54 52.51
N THR A 7 -29.21 -24.77 53.23
CA THR A 7 -30.35 -23.96 52.77
C THR A 7 -29.92 -22.65 52.08
N VAL A 8 -30.80 -22.21 51.19
CA VAL A 8 -30.83 -21.03 50.29
C VAL A 8 -30.53 -19.66 50.93
N HIS A 9 -30.13 -18.67 50.12
CA HIS A 9 -30.63 -17.29 50.16
C HIS A 9 -30.24 -16.50 48.89
N ALA A 10 -31.21 -15.76 48.34
CA ALA A 10 -31.10 -14.79 47.27
C ALA A 10 -31.54 -13.42 47.80
N THR A 11 -30.81 -12.34 47.50
CA THR A 11 -31.30 -10.94 47.42
C THR A 11 -30.26 -10.03 46.74
N PRO A 12 -30.68 -8.97 46.03
CA PRO A 12 -29.93 -8.26 44.98
C PRO A 12 -29.30 -6.93 45.44
N PRO A 13 -28.38 -6.32 44.67
CA PRO A 13 -28.03 -4.90 44.82
C PRO A 13 -28.87 -3.99 43.88
N SER A 14 -29.39 -2.89 44.43
CA SER A 14 -29.95 -1.70 43.76
C SER A 14 -29.88 -0.53 44.78
N PRO A 15 -29.99 0.79 44.47
CA PRO A 15 -30.13 1.53 43.20
C PRO A 15 -29.26 2.83 43.05
N GLU A 16 -29.40 3.51 41.89
CA GLU A 16 -29.12 4.95 41.60
C GLU A 16 -27.65 5.45 41.57
N ALA A 17 -27.19 6.26 40.60
CA ALA A 17 -27.85 7.31 39.84
C ALA A 17 -27.34 7.42 38.39
N ALA A 18 -28.20 8.02 37.57
CA ALA A 18 -28.11 8.17 36.13
C ALA A 18 -26.81 8.81 35.59
N PHE A 19 -26.23 8.18 34.56
CA PHE A 19 -25.57 8.92 33.48
C PHE A 19 -26.18 8.47 32.16
N THR A 20 -26.99 9.35 31.58
CA THR A 20 -27.49 9.25 30.22
C THR A 20 -26.41 9.76 29.27
N THR A 21 -26.02 8.92 28.28
CA THR A 21 -25.24 9.21 27.05
C THR A 21 -23.76 9.64 27.18
N PRO A 22 -22.88 9.44 26.17
CA PRO A 22 -23.10 8.92 24.80
C PRO A 22 -22.32 7.62 24.47
N PRO A 23 -22.57 6.97 23.31
CA PRO A 23 -21.65 5.99 22.76
C PRO A 23 -20.32 6.68 22.43
N LYS A 24 -19.34 6.57 23.32
CA LYS A 24 -17.99 7.06 23.06
C LYS A 24 -17.36 6.13 22.04
N ALA A 25 -17.48 6.54 20.77
CA ALA A 25 -16.57 6.40 19.63
C ALA A 25 -15.71 5.12 19.54
N PRO A 26 -15.55 4.57 18.32
CA PRO A 26 -14.73 3.37 18.11
C PRO A 26 -13.37 3.60 18.73
N LYS A 27 -12.87 2.58 19.43
CA LYS A 27 -11.45 2.48 19.75
C LYS A 27 -10.72 2.64 18.42
N ARG A 28 -10.20 3.85 18.15
CA ARG A 28 -9.28 4.12 17.06
C ARG A 28 -8.08 3.25 17.35
N THR A 29 -8.09 2.05 16.78
CA THR A 29 -6.89 1.28 16.59
C THR A 29 -5.92 2.18 15.80
N PRO A 30 -4.62 2.21 16.12
CA PRO A 30 -3.61 2.81 15.24
C PRO A 30 -3.61 2.18 13.83
N ASP A 31 -4.38 1.11 13.63
CA ASP A 31 -4.66 0.42 12.38
C ASP A 31 -5.56 1.17 11.38
N SER A 32 -6.12 2.35 11.71
CA SER A 32 -6.99 3.05 10.75
C SER A 32 -6.24 3.67 9.56
N PHE A 33 -4.96 4.02 9.72
CA PHE A 33 -4.10 4.46 8.61
C PHE A 33 -3.70 3.28 7.74
N ASP A 34 -3.21 2.21 8.37
CA ASP A 34 -2.88 0.94 7.72
C ASP A 34 -4.08 0.35 6.95
N SER A 35 -5.28 0.39 7.53
CA SER A 35 -6.52 -0.05 6.88
C SER A 35 -6.96 0.79 5.68
N GLN A 36 -6.55 2.07 5.58
CA GLN A 36 -6.88 2.92 4.43
C GLN A 36 -5.80 2.81 3.35
N GLU A 37 -4.53 2.80 3.73
CA GLU A 37 -3.41 2.58 2.82
C GLU A 37 -3.44 1.18 2.22
N HIS A 38 -3.81 0.15 3.00
CA HIS A 38 -4.05 -1.20 2.48
C HIS A 38 -5.22 -1.26 1.50
N ARG A 39 -6.31 -0.50 1.73
CA ARG A 39 -7.39 -0.40 0.75
C ARG A 39 -6.92 0.26 -0.55
N ASN A 40 -6.10 1.29 -0.44
CA ASN A 40 -5.52 1.97 -1.60
C ASN A 40 -4.52 1.07 -2.35
N ALA A 41 -3.69 0.31 -1.63
CA ALA A 41 -2.74 -0.62 -2.20
C ALA A 41 -3.44 -1.80 -2.91
N PHE A 42 -4.50 -2.34 -2.30
CA PHE A 42 -5.31 -3.40 -2.94
C PHE A 42 -5.97 -2.91 -4.24
N ALA A 43 -6.54 -1.71 -4.22
CA ALA A 43 -7.09 -1.09 -5.42
C ALA A 43 -6.02 -0.89 -6.49
N TYR A 44 -4.83 -0.42 -6.12
CA TYR A 44 -3.70 -0.25 -7.03
C TYR A 44 -3.26 -1.57 -7.67
N VAL A 45 -3.10 -2.64 -6.89
CA VAL A 45 -2.76 -3.98 -7.40
C VAL A 45 -3.79 -4.47 -8.42
N MET A 46 -5.08 -4.18 -8.21
CA MET A 46 -6.14 -4.50 -9.16
C MET A 46 -6.02 -3.71 -10.47
N VAL A 47 -5.68 -2.42 -10.41
CA VAL A 47 -5.43 -1.58 -11.60
C VAL A 47 -4.22 -2.12 -12.37
N VAL A 48 -3.10 -2.39 -11.69
CA VAL A 48 -1.89 -2.98 -12.28
C VAL A 48 -2.21 -4.30 -12.98
N LYS A 49 -2.98 -5.17 -12.32
CA LYS A 49 -3.39 -6.48 -12.88
C LYS A 49 -4.22 -6.34 -14.15
N ASN A 50 -5.05 -5.30 -14.25
CA ASN A 50 -5.91 -5.06 -15.42
C ASN A 50 -5.19 -4.31 -16.55
N ALA A 51 -4.24 -3.44 -16.21
CA ALA A 51 -3.50 -2.64 -17.18
C ALA A 51 -2.32 -3.39 -17.81
N THR A 52 -1.78 -4.41 -17.11
CA THR A 52 -0.55 -5.11 -17.51
C THR A 52 -0.79 -6.57 -17.90
N SER A 53 0.20 -7.19 -18.53
CA SER A 53 0.18 -8.61 -18.86
C SER A 53 0.43 -9.48 -17.62
N HIS A 54 0.00 -10.74 -17.68
CA HIS A 54 0.15 -11.69 -16.57
C HIS A 54 1.62 -11.86 -16.13
N ASP A 55 2.56 -11.87 -17.08
CA ASP A 55 4.00 -11.94 -16.80
C ASP A 55 4.51 -10.70 -16.05
N THR A 56 4.11 -9.49 -16.47
CA THR A 56 4.46 -8.23 -15.81
C THR A 56 3.90 -8.17 -14.39
N TYR A 57 2.62 -8.54 -14.22
CA TYR A 57 1.98 -8.60 -12.92
C TYR A 57 2.70 -9.57 -11.98
N ARG A 58 3.07 -10.76 -12.46
CA ARG A 58 3.81 -11.75 -11.67
C ARG A 58 5.19 -11.21 -11.25
N ALA A 59 5.92 -10.58 -12.17
CA ALA A 59 7.23 -9.99 -11.88
C ALA A 59 7.13 -8.82 -10.87
N PHE A 60 6.06 -8.02 -10.96
CA PHE A 60 5.77 -6.97 -9.97
C PHE A 60 5.55 -7.55 -8.57
N LEU A 61 4.75 -8.61 -8.45
CA LEU A 61 4.53 -9.28 -7.15
C LEU A 61 5.84 -9.86 -6.58
N GLU A 62 6.71 -10.43 -7.41
CA GLU A 62 8.01 -10.95 -6.98
C GLU A 62 8.91 -9.84 -6.42
N ALA A 63 8.93 -8.68 -7.06
CA ALA A 63 9.65 -7.51 -6.57
C ALA A 63 9.06 -7.00 -5.24
N LEU A 64 7.73 -6.93 -5.14
CA LEU A 64 7.04 -6.50 -3.91
C LEU A 64 7.29 -7.46 -2.74
N HIS A 65 7.33 -8.77 -2.98
CA HIS A 65 7.66 -9.76 -1.94
C HIS A 65 9.09 -9.61 -1.42
N THR A 66 10.03 -9.25 -2.29
CA THR A 66 11.42 -9.00 -1.89
C THR A 66 11.50 -7.78 -0.98
N TYR A 67 10.80 -6.69 -1.34
CA TYR A 67 10.70 -5.50 -0.49
C TYR A 67 10.04 -5.79 0.86
N GLN A 68 8.98 -6.60 0.92
CA GLN A 68 8.36 -6.97 2.19
C GLN A 68 9.29 -7.80 3.10
N LYS A 69 10.18 -8.61 2.51
CA LYS A 69 11.10 -9.49 3.25
C LYS A 69 12.37 -8.76 3.70
N ASN A 70 12.95 -7.95 2.82
CA ASN A 70 14.20 -7.22 3.05
C ASN A 70 13.95 -5.80 3.59
N GLY A 71 12.70 -5.34 3.58
CA GLY A 71 12.31 -4.00 4.02
C GLY A 71 12.93 -2.90 3.16
N ARG A 72 13.30 -1.81 3.84
CA ARG A 72 13.82 -0.58 3.24
C ARG A 72 15.21 -0.75 2.59
N GLU A 73 15.95 -1.82 2.94
CA GLU A 73 17.31 -2.07 2.43
C GLU A 73 17.38 -2.25 0.90
N ASP A 74 16.30 -2.68 0.25
CA ASP A 74 16.27 -2.92 -1.21
C ASP A 74 15.33 -1.96 -1.97
N LEU A 75 15.07 -0.76 -1.42
CA LEU A 75 14.16 0.20 -2.05
C LEU A 75 14.61 0.63 -3.46
N ALA A 76 15.91 0.91 -3.64
CA ALA A 76 16.46 1.30 -4.94
C ALA A 76 16.38 0.16 -5.96
N GLY A 77 16.60 -1.09 -5.53
CA GLY A 77 16.47 -2.29 -6.35
C GLY A 77 15.02 -2.54 -6.78
N LEU A 78 14.09 -2.38 -5.83
CA LEU A 78 12.65 -2.44 -6.06
C LEU A 78 12.22 -1.40 -7.10
N VAL A 79 12.55 -0.12 -6.89
CA VAL A 79 12.17 0.96 -7.81
C VAL A 79 12.68 0.69 -9.20
N ARG A 80 13.94 0.23 -9.35
CA ARG A 80 14.50 -0.06 -10.68
C ARG A 80 13.77 -1.20 -11.39
N ARG A 81 13.34 -2.24 -10.66
CA ARG A 81 12.53 -3.33 -11.23
C ARG A 81 11.14 -2.86 -11.61
N VAL A 82 10.47 -2.10 -10.76
CA VAL A 82 9.13 -1.56 -11.00
C VAL A 82 9.14 -0.57 -12.18
N ALA A 83 10.18 0.27 -12.28
CA ALA A 83 10.46 1.16 -13.40
C ALA A 83 10.51 0.43 -14.75
N ASP A 84 11.23 -0.70 -14.80
CA ASP A 84 11.38 -1.48 -16.02
C ASP A 84 10.06 -2.16 -16.45
N LEU A 85 9.31 -2.65 -15.46
CA LEU A 85 8.03 -3.33 -15.64
C LEU A 85 6.91 -2.39 -16.12
N PHE A 86 6.87 -1.16 -15.62
CA PHE A 86 5.82 -0.18 -15.92
C PHE A 86 6.29 0.94 -16.85
N ARG A 87 7.33 0.71 -17.66
CA ARG A 87 7.87 1.69 -18.62
C ARG A 87 6.86 2.23 -19.64
N ASP A 88 5.77 1.53 -19.90
CA ASP A 88 4.70 1.98 -20.83
C ASP A 88 3.50 2.58 -20.06
N HIS A 89 3.58 2.62 -18.73
CA HIS A 89 2.50 2.98 -17.81
C HIS A 89 2.99 4.00 -16.77
N ALA A 90 3.15 5.25 -17.19
CA ALA A 90 3.60 6.34 -16.33
C ALA A 90 2.69 6.56 -15.11
N ASP A 91 1.37 6.36 -15.26
CA ASP A 91 0.40 6.48 -14.17
C ASP A 91 0.71 5.51 -13.02
N LEU A 92 1.03 4.25 -13.34
CA LEU A 92 1.35 3.24 -12.34
C LEU A 92 2.63 3.59 -11.57
N LEU A 93 3.66 4.04 -12.30
CA LEU A 93 4.91 4.48 -11.67
C LEU A 93 4.70 5.68 -10.73
N ARG A 94 3.81 6.60 -11.09
CA ARG A 94 3.50 7.78 -10.28
C ARG A 94 2.74 7.41 -9.02
N ASP A 95 1.73 6.54 -9.11
CA ASP A 95 1.00 6.05 -7.94
C ASP A 95 1.90 5.24 -7.01
N PHE A 96 2.89 4.52 -7.55
CA PHE A 96 3.88 3.78 -6.77
C PHE A 96 4.69 4.69 -5.81
N GLU A 97 4.93 5.97 -6.16
CA GLU A 97 5.61 6.92 -5.27
C GLU A 97 4.86 7.12 -3.94
N HIS A 98 3.53 7.06 -3.96
CA HIS A 98 2.68 7.26 -2.79
C HIS A 98 2.67 6.07 -1.83
N PHE A 99 3.07 4.89 -2.31
CA PHE A 99 3.11 3.65 -1.52
C PHE A 99 4.46 3.40 -0.85
N LEU A 100 5.44 4.28 -1.06
CA LEU A 100 6.76 4.18 -0.47
C LEU A 100 6.87 5.11 0.75
N PRO A 101 7.42 4.64 1.88
CA PRO A 101 7.64 5.47 3.06
C PRO A 101 8.85 6.40 2.85
N PHE A 102 8.73 7.35 1.92
CA PHE A 102 9.79 8.31 1.59
C PHE A 102 10.06 9.33 2.70
N ASP A 103 9.18 9.46 3.69
CA ASP A 103 9.18 10.58 4.65
C ASP A 103 10.36 10.57 5.64
N GLU A 104 10.96 9.40 5.93
CA GLU A 104 11.96 9.30 7.02
C GLU A 104 13.35 8.78 6.65
N GLU A 105 13.57 8.16 5.49
CA GLU A 105 14.83 7.40 5.27
C GLU A 105 15.52 7.57 3.91
N ASP A 106 14.94 8.31 2.95
CA ASP A 106 15.61 8.56 1.66
C ASP A 106 16.57 9.75 1.80
N ARG A 107 17.67 9.51 2.53
CA ARG A 107 18.70 10.53 2.81
C ARG A 107 19.43 11.00 1.54
N ASP A 108 19.28 10.26 0.44
CA ASP A 108 20.03 10.44 -0.80
C ASP A 108 19.16 10.71 -2.04
N GLY A 109 17.82 10.70 -1.94
CA GLY A 109 16.95 11.04 -3.09
C GLY A 109 16.97 10.01 -4.23
N ALA A 110 17.83 8.99 -4.18
CA ALA A 110 18.21 8.18 -5.33
C ALA A 110 17.07 7.30 -5.84
N ALA A 111 16.30 6.70 -4.92
CA ALA A 111 15.13 5.92 -5.29
C ALA A 111 14.04 6.82 -5.91
N LYS A 112 13.84 8.01 -5.36
CA LYS A 112 12.87 8.98 -5.86
C LYS A 112 13.28 9.55 -7.23
N GLU A 113 14.55 9.83 -7.43
CA GLU A 113 15.10 10.29 -8.72
C GLU A 113 15.00 9.20 -9.78
N ALA A 114 15.32 7.95 -9.44
CA ALA A 114 15.17 6.81 -10.35
C ALA A 114 13.70 6.62 -10.77
N LEU A 115 12.75 6.73 -9.83
CA LEU A 115 11.32 6.64 -10.14
C LEU A 115 10.86 7.79 -11.04
N ARG A 116 11.27 9.03 -10.74
CA ARG A 116 10.97 10.20 -11.57
C ARG A 116 11.54 10.10 -12.98
N GLY A 117 12.77 9.60 -13.11
CA GLY A 117 13.38 9.31 -14.41
C GLY A 117 12.59 8.27 -15.20
N ALA A 118 12.10 7.23 -14.53
CA ALA A 118 11.27 6.21 -15.15
C ALA A 118 9.92 6.75 -15.61
N VAL A 119 9.25 7.59 -14.81
CA VAL A 119 7.99 8.26 -15.19
C VAL A 119 8.19 9.12 -16.44
N ALA A 120 9.25 9.92 -16.48
CA ALA A 120 9.56 10.75 -17.64
C ALA A 120 9.85 9.92 -18.90
N ALA A 121 10.59 8.81 -18.77
CA ALA A 121 10.85 7.89 -19.88
C ALA A 121 9.57 7.19 -20.37
N ALA A 122 8.65 6.89 -19.47
CA ALA A 122 7.36 6.29 -19.80
C ALA A 122 6.44 7.28 -20.54
N GLU A 123 6.41 8.54 -20.12
CA GLU A 123 5.68 9.61 -20.81
C GLU A 123 6.26 9.88 -22.21
N GLU A 124 7.59 9.89 -22.36
CA GLU A 124 8.22 10.04 -23.68
C GLU A 124 7.86 8.89 -24.61
N SER A 125 7.80 7.65 -24.09
CA SER A 125 7.40 6.47 -24.85
C SER A 125 5.94 6.55 -25.32
N ALA A 126 5.06 7.14 -24.51
CA ALA A 126 3.66 7.38 -24.88
C ALA A 126 3.53 8.49 -25.95
N VAL A 127 4.30 9.57 -25.84
CA VAL A 127 4.28 10.71 -26.78
C VAL A 127 4.99 10.38 -28.10
N GLY A 128 6.02 9.53 -28.07
CA GLY A 128 6.88 9.16 -29.20
C GLY A 128 6.19 8.40 -30.33
N ARG A 129 4.97 7.89 -30.14
CA ARG A 129 4.19 7.28 -31.24
C ARG A 129 3.81 8.29 -32.33
N SER A 130 3.94 9.59 -32.07
CA SER A 130 3.68 10.66 -33.04
C SER A 130 4.93 11.49 -33.37
N GLY A 131 5.97 10.89 -33.98
CA GLY A 131 6.91 11.72 -34.77
C GLY A 131 8.31 11.18 -35.04
N LYS A 132 8.50 10.45 -36.16
CA LYS A 132 9.46 10.82 -37.23
C LYS A 132 9.54 9.76 -38.34
N LYS A 133 8.69 9.95 -39.35
CA LYS A 133 9.12 9.70 -40.73
C LYS A 133 10.26 10.69 -41.06
N LYS A 134 11.27 10.18 -41.77
CA LYS A 134 12.13 10.92 -42.72
C LYS A 134 13.15 11.90 -42.13
N ARG A 135 14.41 11.46 -41.98
CA ARG A 135 15.60 12.19 -42.49
C ARG A 135 16.71 11.20 -42.87
N ARG A 136 16.55 10.54 -44.02
CA ARG A 136 17.72 10.20 -44.86
C ARG A 136 18.39 11.54 -45.18
N ARG A 137 19.52 11.84 -44.53
CA ARG A 137 20.44 12.85 -45.05
C ARG A 137 21.34 12.14 -46.06
N ARG A 138 21.40 12.78 -47.22
CA ARG A 138 22.15 12.45 -48.43
C ARG A 138 23.58 12.02 -48.15
#